data_AF-A0A382RAR4-F1
#
_entry.id   AF-A0A382RAR4-F1
#
_cell.length_a   1.000
_cell.length_b   1.000
_cell.length_c   1.000
_cell.angle_alpha   90.00
_cell.angle_beta   90.00
_cell.angle_gamma   90.00
#
_symmetry.space_group_name_H-M   'P 1'
#
loop_
_entity.id
_entity.type
_entity.pdbx_description
1 polymer ?
#
loop_
_entity_poly.entity_id
_entity_poly.type
_entity_poly.pdbx_seq_one_letter_code
_entity_poly.pdbx_strand_id
1 'polypeptide(L)' 'MKIFYFELFGLIGFFISGLIFIVAGLRSGDYLAVSGSIVWTVACLLWLIPVLSRRNSQD' A
#
# COMPACT_ATOMS: atom_id res chain seq x y z
N MET A 1 -18.62 -8.78 5.60
CA MET A 1 -17.79 -7.85 6.39
C MET A 1 -16.38 -8.36 6.75
N LYS A 2 -16.13 -9.63 7.10
CA LYS A 2 -14.77 -10.11 7.49
C LYS A 2 -13.68 -9.95 6.40
N ILE A 3 -14.03 -10.20 5.13
CA ILE A 3 -13.09 -10.12 3.99
C ILE A 3 -12.58 -8.68 3.78
N PHE A 4 -13.46 -7.69 3.96
CA PHE A 4 -13.10 -6.27 3.84
C PHE A 4 -12.01 -5.86 4.83
N TYR A 5 -12.14 -6.24 6.11
CA TYR A 5 -11.12 -5.96 7.11
C TYR A 5 -9.80 -6.66 6.79
N PHE A 6 -9.85 -7.86 6.20
CA PHE A 6 -8.65 -8.59 5.78
C PHE A 6 -7.94 -7.90 4.60
N GLU A 7 -8.69 -7.47 3.58
CA GLU A 7 -8.15 -6.67 2.47
C GLU A 7 -7.52 -5.36 2.99
N LEU A 8 -8.22 -4.66 3.89
CA LEU A 8 -7.75 -3.39 4.46
C LEU A 8 -6.47 -3.57 5.28
N PHE A 9 -6.42 -4.59 6.13
CA PHE A 9 -5.24 -4.89 6.96
C PHE A 9 -4.04 -5.30 6.09
N GLY A 10 -4.29 -6.09 5.04
CA GLY A 10 -3.29 -6.43 4.04
C GLY A 10 -2.75 -5.20 3.30
N LEU A 11 -3.64 -4.29 2.88
CA LEU A 11 -3.26 -3.05 2.22
C LEU A 11 -2.41 -2.14 3.12
N ILE A 12 -2.77 -2.03 4.40
CA ILE A 12 -2.01 -1.25 5.40
C ILE A 12 -0.62 -1.88 5.60
N GLY A 13 -0.55 -3.20 5.74
CA GLY A 13 0.73 -3.91 5.84
C GLY A 13 1.63 -3.67 4.62
N PHE A 14 1.06 -3.75 3.42
CA PHE A 14 1.77 -3.47 2.17
C PHE A 14 2.21 -2.02 2.03
N PHE A 15 1.39 -1.08 2.50
CA PHE A 15 1.77 0.33 2.51
C PHE A 15 2.96 0.57 3.43
N ILE A 16 2.95 0.00 4.64
CA ILE A 16 4.06 0.10 5.60
C ILE A 16 5.33 -0.54 5.03
N SER A 17 5.23 -1.71 4.39
CA SER A 17 6.41 -2.35 3.76
C SER A 17 7.01 -1.49 2.65
N GLY A 18 6.17 -0.82 1.84
CA GLY A 18 6.63 0.11 0.82
C GLY A 18 7.46 1.25 1.42
N LEU A 19 7.01 1.84 2.53
CA LEU A 19 7.76 2.88 3.24
C LEU A 19 9.12 2.39 3.76
N ILE A 20 9.15 1.18 4.34
CA ILE A 20 10.40 0.58 4.83
C ILE A 20 11.38 0.35 3.67
N PHE A 21 10.90 -0.14 2.53
CA PHE A 21 11.73 -0.36 1.35
C PHE A 21 12.24 0.92 0.71
N ILE A 22 11.47 2.02 0.74
CA ILE A 22 11.96 3.35 0.33
C ILE A 22 13.13 3.75 1.22
N VAL A 23 13.00 3.67 2.55
CA VAL A 23 14.07 4.03 3.49
C VAL A 23 15.28 3.12 3.31
N ALA A 24 15.07 1.82 3.15
CA ALA A 24 16.14 0.85 2.91
C ALA A 24 16.88 1.16 1.60
N GLY A 25 16.15 1.38 0.50
CA GLY A 25 16.75 1.70 -0.80
C GLY A 25 17.54 3.00 -0.78
N LEU A 26 17.06 4.03 -0.06
CA LEU A 26 17.80 5.28 0.13
C LEU A 26 19.11 5.07 0.90
N ARG A 27 19.12 4.18 1.91
CA ARG A 27 20.32 3.84 2.69
C ARG A 27 21.32 3.01 1.88
N SER A 28 20.83 2.16 0.98
CA SER A 28 21.63 1.31 0.11
C SER A 28 22.15 2.03 -1.15
N GLY A 29 21.63 3.23 -1.46
CA GLY A 29 21.88 3.91 -2.74
C GLY A 29 21.18 3.24 -3.94
N ASP A 30 20.23 2.34 -3.69
CA ASP A 30 19.48 1.63 -4.72
C ASP A 30 18.25 2.46 -5.13
N TYR A 31 18.48 3.40 -6.03
CA TYR A 31 17.42 4.26 -6.56
C TYR A 31 16.36 3.47 -7.34
N LEU A 32 16.69 2.28 -7.86
CA LEU A 32 15.74 1.44 -8.57
C LEU A 32 14.73 0.85 -7.57
N ALA A 33 15.21 0.31 -6.45
CA ALA A 33 14.36 -0.15 -5.35
C ALA A 33 13.52 0.99 -4.77
N VAL A 34 14.08 2.19 -4.60
CA VAL A 34 13.33 3.37 -4.14
C VAL A 34 12.20 3.72 -5.10
N SER A 35 12.50 3.84 -6.40
CA SER A 35 11.48 4.20 -7.40
C SER A 35 10.36 3.15 -7.50
N GLY A 36 10.70 1.85 -7.47
CA GLY A 36 9.71 0.78 -7.46
C GLY A 36 8.83 0.80 -6.21
N SER A 37 9.42 1.12 -5.06
CA SER A 37 8.69 1.21 -3.80
C SER A 37 7.75 2.42 -3.75
N ILE A 38 8.13 3.55 -4.36
CA ILE A 38 7.23 4.71 -4.51
C ILE A 38 6.01 4.35 -5.36
N VAL A 39 6.23 3.72 -6.52
CA VAL A 39 5.14 3.28 -7.42
C VAL A 39 4.22 2.30 -6.68
N TRP A 40 4.80 1.37 -5.91
CA TRP A 40 4.05 0.43 -5.10
C TRP A 40 3.19 1.12 -4.03
N THR A 41 3.77 2.05 -3.27
CA THR A 41 3.05 2.82 -2.25
C THR A 41 1.87 3.58 -2.85
N VAL A 42 2.04 4.18 -4.05
CA VAL A 42 0.95 4.86 -4.77
C VAL A 42 -0.12 3.86 -5.23
N ALA A 43 0.28 2.69 -5.73
CA ALA A 43 -0.67 1.64 -6.11
C ALA A 43 -1.52 1.17 -4.92
N CYS A 44 -0.92 1.03 -3.73
CA CYS A 44 -1.67 0.73 -2.50
C CYS A 44 -2.72 1.81 -2.18
N LEU A 45 -2.40 3.10 -2.37
CA LEU A 45 -3.37 4.19 -2.18
C LEU A 45 -4.50 4.15 -3.22
N LEU A 46 -4.19 3.87 -4.48
CA LEU A 46 -5.20 3.74 -5.53
C LEU A 46 -6.13 2.55 -5.26
N TRP A 47 -5.60 1.44 -4.75
CA TRP A 47 -6.39 0.26 -4.40
C TRP A 47 -7.24 0.47 -3.14
N LEU A 48 -6.87 1.41 -2.27
CA LEU A 48 -7.67 1.77 -1.10
C LEU A 48 -9.03 2.39 -1.50
N ILE A 49 -9.08 3.13 -2.62
CA ILE A 49 -10.30 3.80 -3.11
C ILE A 49 -11.45 2.82 -3.37
N PRO A 50 -11.31 1.78 -4.22
CA PRO A 50 -12.39 0.82 -4.47
C PRO A 50 -12.74 0.00 -3.22
N VAL A 51 -11.75 -0.29 -2.37
CA VAL A 51 -12.00 -0.97 -1.08
C VAL A 51 -12.95 -0.12 -0.24
N LEU A 52 -12.63 1.15 0.00
CA LEU A 52 -13.47 2.08 0.77
C LEU A 52 -14.83 2.34 0.08
N SER A 53 -14.86 2.44 -1.25
CA SER A 53 -16.10 2.61 -2.01
C SER A 53 -17.06 1.44 -1.84
N ARG A 54 -16.55 0.19 -1.82
CA ARG A 54 -17.38 -1.01 -1.55
C ARG A 54 -18.01 -1.00 -0.17
N ARG A 55 -17.36 -0.39 0.84
CA ARG A 55 -17.94 -0.22 2.19
C ARG A 55 -19.10 0.79 2.15
N ASN A 56 -18.89 1.95 1.54
CA ASN A 56 -19.89 3.02 1.50
C ASN A 56 -21.15 2.66 0.71
N SER A 57 -21.09 1.66 -0.18
CA SER A 57 -22.26 1.15 -0.92
C SER A 57 -23.06 0.07 -0.17
N GLN A 58 -22.56 -0.41 0.98
CA GLN A 58 -23.21 -1.40 1.85
C GLN A 58 -23.84 -0.78 3.10
N ASP A 59 -23.64 0.53 3.32
CA ASP A 59 -24.32 1.37 4.32
C ASP A 59 -25.54 2.06 3.68
#